data_AF-A0A4R6B3I0-F1
#
_entry.id   AF-A0A4R6B3I0-F1
#
_cell.length_a   1.000
_cell.length_b   1.000
_cell.length_c   1.000
_cell.angle_alpha   90.00
_cell.angle_beta   90.00
_cell.angle_gamma   90.00
#
_symmetry.space_group_name_H-M   'P 1'
#
loop_
_entity.id
_entity.type
_entity.pdbx_description
1 polymer ?
#
loop_
_entity_poly.entity_id
_entity_poly.type
_entity_poly.pdbx_seq_one_letter_code
_entity_poly.pdbx_strand_id
1 'polypeptide(L)'
;MRYTSCEDLWSAFKQADAGPRSEDLDSSPMIDNWFLVWRDGDAIRVDGDVSGHPEISAPWVTTSPVLGFRYDFDFKAGWLRTVSRWYRLGRLRAVPVASPDPQVKRREALDAAQDLLTRHREAWHDQIVSGGRPVATDLPESETVGGDVPNEPLGPVTGLFV
;
A
#
# COMPACT_ATOMS: atom_id res chain seq x y z
N MET A 1 -11.46 10.60 16.07
CA MET A 1 -10.17 10.13 15.51
C MET A 1 -9.46 9.36 16.61
N ARG A 2 -9.51 8.02 16.61
CA ARG A 2 -8.75 7.22 17.59
C ARG A 2 -7.27 7.30 17.19
N TYR A 3 -6.40 7.67 18.12
CA TYR A 3 -4.97 7.47 17.93
C TYR A 3 -4.73 5.97 17.85
N THR A 4 -4.18 5.49 16.73
CA THR A 4 -3.68 4.12 16.62
C THR A 4 -2.56 3.96 17.64
N SER A 5 -2.71 3.05 18.60
CA SER A 5 -1.62 2.74 19.52
C SER A 5 -0.52 1.94 18.82
N CYS A 6 0.72 1.95 19.33
CA CYS A 6 1.76 1.05 18.83
C CYS A 6 1.32 -0.43 18.86
N GLU A 7 0.51 -0.81 19.85
CA GLU A 7 -0.04 -2.16 19.97
C GLU A 7 -1.03 -2.48 18.84
N ASP A 8 -1.92 -1.55 18.49
CA ASP A 8 -2.85 -1.71 17.37
C ASP A 8 -2.11 -1.85 16.04
N LEU A 9 -1.06 -1.04 15.84
CA LEU A 9 -0.22 -1.11 14.66
C LEU A 9 0.51 -2.45 14.57
N TRP A 10 1.09 -2.92 15.69
CA TRP A 10 1.76 -4.21 15.76
C TRP A 10 0.81 -5.37 15.48
N SER A 11 -0.39 -5.33 16.04
CA SER A 11 -1.43 -6.33 15.77
C SER A 11 -1.80 -6.34 14.28
N ALA A 12 -1.95 -5.17 13.66
CA ALA A 12 -2.26 -5.06 12.24
C ALA A 12 -1.13 -5.60 11.34
N PHE A 13 0.14 -5.42 11.72
CA PHE A 13 1.27 -6.02 11.00
C PHE A 13 1.25 -7.56 11.03
N LYS A 14 1.05 -8.15 12.21
CA LYS A 14 0.94 -9.62 12.33
C LYS A 14 -0.24 -10.18 11.52
N GLN A 15 -1.36 -9.46 11.52
CA GLN A 15 -2.53 -9.83 10.72
C GLN A 15 -2.25 -9.75 9.22
N ALA A 16 -1.57 -8.69 8.76
CA ALA A 16 -1.17 -8.54 7.37
C ALA A 16 -0.24 -9.67 6.91
N ASP A 17 0.64 -10.16 7.80
CA ASP A 17 1.54 -11.26 7.51
C ASP A 17 0.82 -12.62 7.45
N ALA A 18 -0.10 -12.87 8.39
CA ALA A 18 -0.91 -14.09 8.41
C ALA A 18 -1.95 -14.15 7.28
N GLY A 19 -2.38 -12.99 6.78
CA GLY A 19 -3.50 -12.86 5.87
C GLY A 19 -4.87 -12.90 6.57
N PRO A 20 -5.95 -12.54 5.85
CA PRO A 20 -7.29 -12.49 6.41
C PRO A 20 -7.91 -13.87 6.54
N ARG A 21 -8.81 -14.02 7.50
CA ARG A 21 -9.79 -15.12 7.52
C ARG A 21 -10.97 -14.78 6.61
N SER A 22 -11.76 -15.77 6.25
CA SER A 22 -12.97 -15.55 5.43
C SER A 22 -13.91 -14.51 6.06
N GLU A 23 -14.12 -14.61 7.38
CA GLU A 23 -14.95 -13.68 8.16
C GLU A 23 -14.45 -12.23 8.12
N ASP A 24 -13.14 -12.00 8.00
CA ASP A 24 -12.58 -10.65 7.89
C ASP A 24 -12.97 -9.99 6.56
N LEU A 25 -13.09 -10.77 5.48
CA LEU A 25 -13.35 -10.26 4.14
C LEU A 25 -14.84 -10.12 3.83
N ASP A 26 -15.71 -10.94 4.41
CA ASP A 26 -17.14 -10.97 4.07
C ASP A 26 -17.83 -9.62 4.28
N SER A 27 -17.50 -8.93 5.38
CA SER A 27 -17.99 -7.58 5.67
C SER A 27 -17.09 -6.44 5.19
N SER A 28 -15.97 -6.77 4.53
CA SER A 28 -14.98 -5.75 4.17
C SER A 28 -15.38 -4.92 2.95
N PRO A 29 -15.08 -3.62 2.93
CA PRO A 29 -15.26 -2.80 1.73
C PRO A 29 -14.47 -3.37 0.55
N MET A 30 -14.99 -3.18 -0.66
CA MET A 30 -14.33 -3.56 -1.90
C MET A 30 -13.66 -2.34 -2.51
N ILE A 31 -12.40 -2.49 -2.96
CA ILE A 31 -11.73 -1.52 -3.84
C ILE A 31 -11.59 -2.16 -5.22
N ASP A 32 -12.27 -1.59 -6.21
CA ASP A 32 -12.17 -1.99 -7.61
C ASP A 32 -11.37 -0.96 -8.41
N ASN A 33 -10.99 -1.29 -9.65
CA ASN A 33 -10.28 -0.41 -10.58
C ASN A 33 -9.07 0.29 -9.92
N TRP A 34 -8.32 -0.47 -9.14
CA TRP A 34 -7.35 0.07 -8.18
C TRP A 34 -5.92 0.02 -8.70
N PHE A 35 -5.02 0.81 -8.13
CA PHE A 35 -3.57 0.72 -8.34
C PHE A 35 -2.80 1.17 -7.09
N LEU A 36 -1.54 0.76 -7.00
CA LEU A 36 -0.63 1.20 -5.95
C LEU A 36 -0.09 2.60 -6.26
N VAL A 37 -0.02 3.44 -5.24
CA VAL A 37 0.66 4.73 -5.28
C VAL A 37 1.70 4.80 -4.18
N TRP A 38 2.89 5.28 -4.50
CA TRP A 38 3.91 5.65 -3.52
C TRP A 38 4.70 6.84 -4.05
N ARG A 39 5.31 7.60 -3.13
CA ARG A 39 6.30 8.62 -3.44
C ARG A 39 7.57 8.30 -2.66
N ASP A 40 8.72 8.76 -3.13
CA ASP A 40 9.98 8.54 -2.41
C ASP A 40 9.87 9.04 -0.95
N GLY A 41 10.14 8.15 0.00
CA GLY A 41 9.98 8.39 1.44
C GLY A 41 8.55 8.27 1.99
N ASP A 42 7.54 8.00 1.15
CA ASP A 42 6.14 7.80 1.58
C ASP A 42 5.77 6.30 1.64
N ALA A 43 4.76 5.98 2.44
CA ALA A 43 4.23 4.63 2.54
C ALA A 43 3.39 4.28 1.29
N ILE A 44 3.41 3.01 0.91
CA ILE A 44 2.56 2.50 -0.17
C ILE A 44 1.09 2.68 0.22
N ARG A 45 0.29 3.22 -0.70
CA ARG A 45 -1.16 3.37 -0.59
C ARG A 45 -1.83 2.77 -1.82
N VAL A 46 -3.13 2.56 -1.72
CA VAL A 46 -3.99 2.19 -2.85
C VAL A 46 -4.96 3.29 -3.17
N ASP A 47 -5.03 3.60 -4.46
CA ASP A 47 -6.04 4.43 -5.07
C ASP A 47 -7.01 3.56 -5.87
N GLY A 48 -8.32 3.76 -5.72
CA GLY A 48 -9.32 2.99 -6.46
C GLY A 48 -10.75 3.35 -6.13
N ASP A 49 -11.67 2.66 -6.81
CA ASP A 49 -13.11 2.83 -6.64
C ASP A 49 -13.61 2.05 -5.43
N VAL A 50 -14.13 2.73 -4.40
CA VAL A 50 -14.57 2.06 -3.15
C VAL A 50 -16.06 1.80 -3.15
N SER A 51 -16.46 0.62 -2.68
CA SER A 51 -17.86 0.26 -2.45
C SER A 51 -18.03 -0.50 -1.14
N GLY A 52 -19.22 -0.39 -0.54
CA GLY A 52 -19.53 -1.00 0.75
C GLY A 52 -18.75 -0.40 1.92
N HIS A 53 -18.16 0.79 1.76
CA HIS A 53 -17.45 1.47 2.85
C HIS A 53 -18.47 2.12 3.81
N PRO A 54 -18.39 1.86 5.14
CA PRO A 54 -19.41 2.30 6.09
C PRO A 54 -19.51 3.83 6.25
N GLU A 55 -18.41 4.54 5.96
CA GLU A 55 -18.29 5.98 6.20
C GLU A 55 -18.04 6.81 4.93
N ILE A 56 -17.68 6.16 3.82
CA ILE A 56 -17.23 6.86 2.61
C ILE A 56 -18.16 6.45 1.46
N SER A 57 -18.85 7.44 0.90
CA SER A 57 -19.68 7.29 -0.29
C SER A 57 -19.03 7.89 -1.54
N ALA A 58 -17.74 8.26 -1.46
CA ALA A 58 -17.00 8.81 -2.59
C ALA A 58 -16.73 7.72 -3.63
N PRO A 59 -16.79 8.06 -4.93
CA PRO A 59 -16.53 7.07 -5.99
C PRO A 59 -15.08 6.61 -5.97
N TRP A 60 -14.13 7.50 -5.68
CA TRP A 60 -12.68 7.24 -5.70
C TRP A 60 -12.05 7.57 -4.34
N VAL A 61 -11.17 6.71 -3.83
CA VAL A 61 -10.46 6.94 -2.56
C VAL A 61 -8.98 6.62 -2.66
N THR A 62 -8.18 7.37 -1.90
CA THR A 62 -6.82 7.00 -1.51
C THR A 62 -6.86 6.40 -0.12
N THR A 63 -6.37 5.19 0.04
CA THR A 63 -6.32 4.50 1.32
C THR A 63 -5.22 5.05 2.25
N SER A 64 -5.36 4.74 3.53
CA SER A 64 -4.25 4.81 4.49
C SER A 64 -3.12 3.85 4.09
N PRO A 65 -1.90 3.98 4.67
CA PRO A 65 -0.78 3.09 4.37
C PRO A 65 -1.15 1.60 4.38
N VAL A 66 -0.70 0.90 3.35
CA VAL A 66 -0.84 -0.54 3.17
C VAL A 66 0.20 -1.23 4.04
N LEU A 67 -0.24 -2.25 4.78
CA LEU A 67 0.64 -3.10 5.60
C LEU A 67 0.92 -4.44 4.92
N GLY A 68 -0.03 -4.89 4.09
CA GLY A 68 0.09 -6.11 3.29
C GLY A 68 -1.08 -6.22 2.31
N PHE A 69 -0.86 -6.93 1.21
CA PHE A 69 -1.90 -7.27 0.26
C PHE A 69 -1.54 -8.54 -0.50
N ARG A 70 -2.54 -9.20 -1.07
CA ARG A 70 -2.36 -10.24 -2.09
C ARG A 70 -3.37 -10.04 -3.19
N TYR A 71 -2.95 -10.25 -4.44
CA TYR A 71 -3.82 -10.18 -5.59
C TYR A 71 -3.59 -11.38 -6.50
N ASP A 72 -4.68 -12.01 -6.90
CA ASP A 72 -4.68 -13.09 -7.86
C ASP A 72 -5.16 -12.55 -9.22
N PHE A 73 -4.30 -12.61 -10.23
CA PHE A 73 -4.59 -12.11 -11.57
C PHE A 73 -5.57 -13.00 -12.34
N ASP A 74 -5.65 -14.30 -12.02
CA ASP A 74 -6.53 -15.24 -12.70
C ASP A 74 -7.97 -15.05 -12.19
N PHE A 75 -8.13 -14.92 -10.88
CA PHE A 75 -9.44 -14.64 -10.25
C PHE A 75 -9.82 -13.16 -10.22
N LYS A 76 -8.87 -12.26 -10.52
CA LYS A 76 -9.02 -10.80 -10.42
C LYS A 76 -9.57 -10.37 -9.06
N ALA A 77 -9.08 -11.03 -8.02
CA ALA A 77 -9.56 -10.90 -6.67
C ALA A 77 -8.38 -10.94 -5.71
N GLY A 78 -8.54 -10.30 -4.56
CA GLY A 78 -7.51 -10.28 -3.55
C GLY A 78 -7.96 -9.63 -2.26
N TRP A 79 -6.99 -9.34 -1.42
CA TRP A 79 -7.21 -8.64 -0.17
C TRP A 79 -6.11 -7.61 0.08
N LEU A 80 -6.45 -6.61 0.87
CA LEU A 80 -5.53 -5.59 1.33
C LEU A 80 -5.77 -5.29 2.81
N ARG A 81 -4.69 -5.11 3.57
CA ARG A 81 -4.70 -4.69 4.97
C ARG A 81 -4.10 -3.31 5.09
N THR A 82 -4.86 -2.37 5.66
CA THR A 82 -4.29 -1.15 6.24
C THR A 82 -4.22 -1.28 7.74
N VAL A 83 -3.85 -0.23 8.47
CA VAL A 83 -3.95 -0.20 9.94
C VAL A 83 -5.38 -0.40 10.42
N SER A 84 -6.36 0.25 9.77
CA SER A 84 -7.72 0.35 10.30
C SER A 84 -8.64 -0.77 9.84
N ARG A 85 -8.45 -1.32 8.64
CA ARG A 85 -9.35 -2.34 8.11
C ARG A 85 -8.74 -3.26 7.06
N TRP A 86 -9.49 -4.31 6.79
CA TRP A 86 -9.36 -5.15 5.61
C TRP A 86 -10.17 -4.54 4.45
N TYR A 87 -9.70 -4.81 3.24
CA TYR A 87 -10.38 -4.53 2.00
C TYR A 87 -10.34 -5.77 1.12
N ARG A 88 -11.43 -5.99 0.38
CA ARG A 88 -11.42 -6.88 -0.78
C ARG A 88 -10.88 -6.11 -1.97
N LEU A 89 -10.03 -6.75 -2.76
CA LEU A 89 -9.53 -6.18 -4.01
C LEU A 89 -10.30 -6.78 -5.18
N GLY A 90 -10.81 -5.90 -6.04
CA GLY A 90 -11.40 -6.22 -7.32
C GLY A 90 -10.37 -6.10 -8.43
N ARG A 91 -10.82 -5.73 -9.62
CA ARG A 91 -9.99 -5.64 -10.81
C ARG A 91 -8.92 -4.56 -10.66
N LEU A 92 -7.66 -4.97 -10.88
CA LEU A 92 -6.55 -4.02 -11.02
C LEU A 92 -6.79 -3.08 -12.22
N ARG A 93 -6.54 -1.79 -12.03
CA ARG A 93 -6.68 -0.76 -13.06
C ARG A 93 -5.81 -1.08 -14.27
N ALA A 94 -6.41 -1.02 -15.45
CA ALA A 94 -5.68 -1.16 -16.71
C ALA A 94 -4.97 0.16 -17.03
N VAL A 95 -3.81 0.39 -16.41
CA VAL A 95 -2.95 1.52 -16.74
C VAL A 95 -2.13 1.18 -18.00
N PRO A 96 -2.00 2.09 -18.98
CA PRO A 96 -1.13 1.88 -20.14
C PRO A 96 0.32 1.68 -19.71
N VAL A 97 0.88 0.53 -20.08
CA VAL A 97 2.29 0.19 -19.86
C VAL A 97 3.01 0.21 -21.19
N ALA A 98 4.10 0.98 -21.28
CA ALA A 98 5.00 0.97 -22.43
C ALA A 98 5.87 -0.29 -22.43
N SER A 99 5.23 -1.45 -22.58
CA SER A 99 5.85 -2.77 -22.59
C SER A 99 5.21 -3.66 -23.67
N PRO A 100 5.98 -4.52 -24.34
CA PRO A 100 5.44 -5.57 -25.20
C PRO A 100 4.54 -6.56 -24.44
N ASP A 101 4.75 -6.73 -23.13
CA ASP A 101 3.89 -7.52 -22.24
C ASP A 101 3.50 -6.70 -20.99
N PRO A 102 2.36 -5.98 -21.05
CA PRO A 102 1.84 -5.20 -19.93
C PRO A 102 1.39 -6.03 -18.73
N GLN A 103 1.04 -7.32 -18.90
CA GLN A 103 0.54 -8.13 -17.79
C GLN A 103 1.69 -8.66 -16.93
N VAL A 104 2.78 -9.09 -17.57
CA VAL A 104 4.00 -9.47 -16.86
C VAL A 104 4.53 -8.30 -16.05
N LYS A 105 4.58 -7.09 -16.62
CA LYS A 105 5.03 -5.90 -15.90
C LYS A 105 4.20 -5.54 -14.68
N ARG A 106 2.87 -5.64 -14.80
CA ARG A 106 1.97 -5.45 -13.64
C ARG A 106 2.21 -6.48 -12.55
N ARG A 107 2.51 -7.73 -12.91
CA ARG A 107 2.82 -8.77 -11.94
C ARG A 107 4.13 -8.47 -11.22
N GLU A 108 5.20 -8.18 -11.97
CA GLU A 108 6.51 -7.79 -11.41
C GLU A 108 6.38 -6.58 -10.46
N ALA A 109 5.56 -5.60 -10.82
CA ALA A 109 5.26 -4.45 -9.98
C ALA A 109 4.58 -4.81 -8.66
N LEU A 110 3.56 -5.69 -8.70
CA LEU A 110 2.89 -6.13 -7.48
C LEU A 110 3.80 -7.00 -6.62
N ASP A 111 4.62 -7.86 -7.22
CA ASP A 111 5.60 -8.69 -6.50
C ASP A 111 6.65 -7.79 -5.80
N ALA A 112 7.18 -6.80 -6.51
CA ALA A 112 8.13 -5.83 -5.93
C ALA A 112 7.52 -5.03 -4.77
N ALA A 113 6.25 -4.66 -4.87
CA ALA A 113 5.53 -3.98 -3.80
C ALA A 113 5.30 -4.89 -2.59
N GLN A 114 5.02 -6.19 -2.80
CA GLN A 114 4.94 -7.16 -1.71
C GLN A 114 6.27 -7.31 -0.99
N ASP A 115 7.38 -7.41 -1.72
CA ASP A 115 8.73 -7.49 -1.15
C ASP A 115 9.09 -6.25 -0.35
N LEU A 116 8.69 -5.06 -0.83
CA LEU A 116 8.90 -3.81 -0.10
C LEU A 116 8.10 -3.76 1.21
N LEU A 117 6.82 -4.16 1.17
CA LEU A 117 6.00 -4.22 2.37
C LEU A 117 6.55 -5.22 3.40
N THR A 118 7.00 -6.40 2.95
CA THR A 118 7.60 -7.40 3.84
C THR A 118 8.85 -6.85 4.52
N ARG A 119 9.77 -6.22 3.77
CA ARG A 119 10.94 -5.54 4.34
C ARG A 119 10.57 -4.44 5.34
N HIS A 120 9.52 -3.66 5.06
CA HIS A 120 9.05 -2.64 5.99
C HIS A 120 8.50 -3.25 7.29
N ARG A 121 7.78 -4.37 7.22
CA ARG A 121 7.28 -5.08 8.41
C ARG A 121 8.43 -5.64 9.26
N GLU A 122 9.43 -6.23 8.62
CA GLU A 122 10.62 -6.75 9.29
C GLU A 122 11.41 -5.63 9.99
N ALA A 123 11.67 -4.53 9.28
CA ALA A 123 12.37 -3.38 9.85
C ALA A 123 11.61 -2.78 11.06
N TRP A 124 10.29 -2.71 10.99
CA TRP A 124 9.46 -2.25 12.11
C TRP A 124 9.46 -3.22 13.28
N HIS A 125 9.43 -4.53 13.02
CA HIS A 125 9.54 -5.55 14.07
C HIS A 125 10.87 -5.40 14.82
N ASP A 126 11.97 -5.27 14.11
CA ASP A 126 13.30 -5.17 14.72
C ASP A 126 13.45 -3.91 15.58
N GLN A 127 12.87 -2.78 15.15
CA GLN A 127 12.86 -1.54 15.94
C GLN A 127 12.05 -1.68 17.24
N ILE A 128 10.89 -2.34 17.20
CA ILE A 128 10.04 -2.56 18.38
C ILE A 128 10.72 -3.52 19.35
N VAL A 129 11.28 -4.64 18.86
CA VAL A 129 11.98 -5.64 19.68
C VAL A 129 13.25 -5.07 20.31
N SER A 130 13.95 -4.18 19.60
CA SER A 130 15.16 -3.50 20.11
C SER A 130 14.86 -2.38 21.11
N GLY A 131 13.59 -2.07 21.39
CA GLY A 131 13.19 -1.02 22.35
C GLY A 131 13.37 0.42 21.84
N GLY A 132 13.55 0.61 20.53
CA GLY A 132 13.64 1.92 19.90
C GLY A 132 12.26 2.59 19.78
N ARG A 133 12.20 3.93 19.84
CA ARG A 133 10.99 4.64 19.36
C ARG A 133 10.86 4.40 17.85
N PRO A 134 9.64 4.20 17.32
CA PRO A 134 9.45 4.02 15.89
C PRO A 134 9.93 5.30 15.18
N VAL A 135 11.03 5.18 14.46
CA VAL A 135 11.49 6.18 13.49
C VAL A 135 10.95 5.69 12.17
N ALA A 136 10.17 6.52 11.48
CA ALA A 136 9.80 6.25 10.10
C ALA A 136 11.10 5.96 9.35
N THR A 137 11.27 4.71 8.90
CA THR A 137 12.53 4.24 8.35
C THR A 137 12.89 5.10 7.14
N ASP A 138 13.83 6.02 7.30
CA ASP A 138 14.52 6.64 6.19
C ASP A 138 15.18 5.51 5.40
N LEU A 139 14.67 5.25 4.20
CA LEU A 139 15.37 4.43 3.22
C LEU A 139 16.70 5.12 2.89
N PRO A 140 17.76 4.36 2.55
CA PRO A 140 19.08 4.93 2.33
C PRO A 140 18.99 6.07 1.32
N GLU A 141 19.38 7.27 1.78
CA GLU A 141 19.50 8.46 0.95
C GLU A 141 20.37 8.11 -0.26
N SER A 142 19.78 8.09 -1.44
CA SER A 142 20.57 8.13 -2.65
C SER A 142 21.21 9.51 -2.70
N GLU A 143 22.53 9.57 -2.50
CA GLU A 143 23.33 10.77 -2.66
C GLU A 143 23.01 11.42 -4.01
N THR A 144 22.21 12.49 -3.99
CA THR A 144 22.14 13.44 -5.10
C THR A 144 22.61 14.79 -4.61
N VAL A 145 23.82 15.10 -5.08
CA VAL A 145 24.50 16.39 -5.11
C VAL A 145 23.52 17.55 -5.30
N GLY A 146 23.68 18.57 -4.46
CA GLY A 146 22.78 19.71 -4.32
C GLY A 146 22.63 20.62 -5.54
N GLY A 147 21.50 21.34 -5.54
CA GLY A 147 21.21 22.44 -6.45
C GLY A 147 19.92 23.15 -6.05
N ASP A 148 20.06 24.39 -5.61
CA ASP A 148 19.04 25.34 -5.13
C ASP A 148 18.21 25.95 -6.29
N VAL A 149 16.87 25.73 -6.34
CA VAL A 149 15.90 26.44 -7.23
C VAL A 149 14.47 26.40 -6.62
N PRO A 150 13.63 27.47 -6.75
CA PRO A 150 12.49 27.74 -5.86
C PRO A 150 11.10 27.22 -6.29
N ASN A 151 10.17 27.37 -5.34
CA ASN A 151 8.75 26.99 -5.27
C ASN A 151 7.89 27.37 -6.50
N GLU A 152 7.45 26.37 -7.28
CA GLU A 152 6.37 26.43 -8.30
C GLU A 152 5.68 25.05 -8.44
N PRO A 153 4.47 24.97 -9.05
CA PRO A 153 3.35 24.16 -8.56
C PRO A 153 3.35 22.69 -9.00
N LEU A 154 2.78 21.83 -8.14
CA LEU A 154 2.34 20.45 -8.40
C LEU A 154 3.22 19.68 -9.41
N GLY A 155 4.42 19.31 -8.96
CA GLY A 155 5.29 18.36 -9.65
C GLY A 155 4.62 16.98 -9.85
N PRO A 156 5.13 16.18 -10.82
CA PRO A 156 4.45 15.00 -11.32
C PRO A 156 4.23 13.96 -10.22
N VAL A 157 3.14 13.20 -10.35
CA VAL A 157 2.92 11.96 -9.60
C VAL A 157 4.01 10.96 -10.03
N THR A 158 5.18 11.04 -9.40
CA THR A 158 6.27 10.08 -9.57
C THR A 158 5.90 8.80 -8.83
N GLY A 159 5.91 7.68 -9.55
CA GLY A 159 5.65 6.34 -9.01
C GLY A 159 4.32 5.70 -9.43
N LEU A 160 3.96 5.74 -10.72
CA LEU A 160 3.01 4.75 -11.27
C LEU A 160 3.83 3.49 -11.58
N PHE A 161 3.72 2.44 -10.76
CA PHE A 161 4.27 1.15 -11.18
C PHE A 161 3.50 0.67 -12.41
N VAL A 162 4.20 0.69 -13.55
CA VAL A 162 3.72 0.39 -14.89
C VAL A 162 4.74 -0.50 -15.54
#